data_AF-A0ABD4LLS6-F1
#
_entry.id   AF-A0ABD4LLS6-F1
#
_cell.length_a   1.000
_cell.length_b   1.000
_cell.length_c   1.000
_cell.angle_alpha   90.00
_cell.angle_beta   90.00
_cell.angle_gamma   90.00
#
_symmetry.space_group_name_H-M   'P 1'
#
loop_
_entity.id
_entity.type
_entity.pdbx_description
1 polymer ?
#
loop_
_entity_poly.entity_id
_entity_poly.type
_entity_poly.pdbx_seq_one_letter_code
_entity_poly.pdbx_strand_id
1 'polypeptide(L)' 'MKKRSRVFLAKKAEGKKNVRGLKKGQGRIIGNQYVPEHYHKIGIVVDIVRVTHNGEIVCYDKVRDMNQYVNPKDIAIKE' A
#
# COMPACT_ATOMS: atom_id res chain seq x y z
N MET A 1 7.80 11.71 30.73
CA MET A 1 7.42 11.19 29.39
C MET A 1 7.38 12.36 28.40
N LYS A 2 8.33 12.46 27.46
CA LYS A 2 8.37 13.59 26.50
C LYS A 2 7.11 13.55 25.62
N LYS A 3 6.28 14.62 25.66
CA LYS A 3 5.10 14.74 24.79
C LYS A 3 5.57 14.85 23.34
N ARG A 4 5.06 13.99 22.47
CA ARG A 4 5.36 14.04 21.02
C ARG A 4 4.61 15.22 20.40
N SER A 5 5.18 15.82 19.34
CA SER A 5 4.54 16.95 18.66
C SER A 5 3.20 16.55 18.04
N ARG A 6 2.24 17.48 17.99
CA ARG A 6 0.93 17.26 17.33
C ARG A 6 1.08 16.82 15.87
N VAL A 7 2.06 17.39 15.16
CA VAL A 7 2.37 17.05 13.76
C VAL A 7 2.80 15.60 13.62
N PHE A 8 3.64 15.10 14.53
CA PHE A 8 4.07 13.71 14.52
C PHE A 8 2.89 12.74 14.76
N LEU A 9 2.00 13.08 15.71
CA LEU A 9 0.82 12.26 16.01
C LEU A 9 -0.16 12.21 14.83
N ALA A 10 -0.36 13.35 14.14
CA ALA A 10 -1.20 13.44 12.96
C ALA A 10 -0.67 12.56 11.80
N LYS A 11 0.61 12.71 11.45
CA LYS A 11 1.26 11.88 10.40
C LYS A 11 1.19 10.38 10.72
N LYS A 12 1.42 10.02 11.99
CA LYS A 12 1.31 8.62 12.44
C LYS A 12 -0.14 8.11 12.33
N ALA A 13 -1.12 8.94 12.61
CA ALA A 13 -2.53 8.59 12.47
C ALA A 13 -2.93 8.42 11.00
N GLU A 14 -2.44 9.27 10.09
CA GLU A 14 -2.64 9.13 8.63
C GLU A 14 -2.04 7.84 8.09
N GLY A 15 -0.80 7.51 8.47
CA GLY A 15 -0.19 6.23 8.10
C GLY A 15 -1.03 5.04 8.59
N LYS A 16 -1.53 5.10 9.82
CA LYS A 16 -2.42 4.07 10.39
C LYS A 16 -3.78 3.98 9.71
N LYS A 17 -4.34 5.07 9.17
CA LYS A 17 -5.63 5.04 8.44
C LYS A 17 -5.51 4.18 7.18
N ASN A 18 -4.38 4.24 6.50
CA ASN A 18 -4.17 3.52 5.24
C ASN A 18 -4.03 2.01 5.44
N VAL A 19 -3.49 1.56 6.58
CA VAL A 19 -3.35 0.14 6.93
C VAL A 19 -4.45 -0.42 7.86
N ARG A 20 -5.39 0.42 8.29
CA ARG A 20 -6.48 0.00 9.19
C ARG A 20 -7.39 -0.99 8.47
N GLY A 21 -7.57 -2.17 9.07
CA GLY A 21 -8.41 -3.24 8.56
C GLY A 21 -7.71 -4.20 7.59
N LEU A 22 -6.45 -3.95 7.22
CA LEU A 22 -5.66 -4.88 6.42
C LEU A 22 -5.25 -6.11 7.25
N LYS A 23 -5.24 -7.27 6.60
CA LYS A 23 -4.58 -8.48 7.13
C LYS A 23 -3.09 -8.46 6.79
N LYS A 24 -2.30 -9.32 7.44
CA LYS A 24 -0.89 -9.50 7.09
C LYS A 24 -0.80 -10.05 5.65
N GLY A 25 0.09 -9.48 4.84
CA GLY A 25 0.18 -9.83 3.40
C GLY A 25 -0.80 -9.08 2.51
N GLN A 26 -1.54 -8.10 3.04
CA GLN A 26 -2.39 -7.20 2.25
C GLN A 26 -1.83 -5.78 2.23
N GLY A 27 -2.08 -5.09 1.14
CA GLY A 27 -1.78 -3.67 0.97
C GLY A 27 -3.02 -2.89 0.55
N ARG A 28 -3.00 -1.57 0.79
CA ARG A 28 -3.96 -0.64 0.22
C ARG A 28 -3.25 0.26 -0.77
N ILE A 29 -3.78 0.34 -1.98
CA ILE A 29 -3.29 1.27 -3.00
C ILE A 29 -3.57 2.70 -2.54
N ILE A 30 -2.54 3.54 -2.51
CA ILE A 30 -2.61 4.95 -2.12
C ILE A 30 -2.26 5.89 -3.28
N GLY A 31 -1.66 5.37 -4.34
CA GLY A 31 -1.30 6.11 -5.54
C GLY A 31 -1.27 5.20 -6.77
N ASN A 32 -1.09 5.80 -7.93
CA ASN A 32 -0.98 5.12 -9.23
C ASN A 32 -0.06 5.88 -10.18
N GLN A 33 0.88 6.66 -9.64
CA GLN A 33 1.61 7.68 -10.40
C GLN A 33 2.88 7.14 -11.06
N TYR A 34 3.40 6.00 -10.61
CA TYR A 34 4.75 5.56 -10.97
C TYR A 34 4.83 4.33 -11.87
N VAL A 35 3.70 3.78 -12.32
CA VAL A 35 3.66 2.60 -13.20
C VAL A 35 2.74 2.89 -14.39
N PRO A 36 3.20 2.69 -15.65
CA PRO A 36 2.41 2.99 -16.85
C PRO A 36 1.15 2.13 -16.97
N GLU A 37 1.17 0.90 -16.44
CA GLU A 37 0.03 -0.01 -16.41
C GLU A 37 -0.40 -0.27 -14.97
N HIS A 38 -1.26 0.60 -14.45
CA HIS A 38 -1.82 0.46 -13.10
C HIS A 38 -3.34 0.38 -13.17
N TYR A 39 -3.89 -0.82 -12.99
CA TYR A 39 -5.33 -1.05 -13.12
C TYR A 39 -6.08 -1.01 -11.79
N HIS A 40 -5.36 -1.06 -10.67
CA HIS A 40 -5.96 -0.90 -9.36
C HIS A 40 -6.41 0.54 -9.10
N LYS A 41 -7.62 0.70 -8.57
CA LYS A 41 -8.13 2.00 -8.11
C LYS A 41 -7.49 2.38 -6.78
N ILE A 42 -7.23 3.68 -6.58
CA ILE A 42 -6.77 4.21 -5.29
C ILE A 42 -7.79 3.86 -4.19
N GLY A 43 -7.30 3.38 -3.06
CA GLY A 43 -8.09 2.97 -1.89
C GLY A 43 -8.47 1.50 -1.85
N ILE A 44 -8.27 0.75 -2.95
CA ILE A 44 -8.59 -0.68 -2.99
C ILE A 44 -7.58 -1.49 -2.16
N VAL A 45 -8.08 -2.57 -1.56
CA VAL A 45 -7.25 -3.54 -0.85
C VAL A 45 -6.83 -4.62 -1.83
N VAL A 46 -5.53 -4.91 -1.88
CA VAL A 46 -4.93 -5.91 -2.75
C VAL A 46 -4.15 -6.92 -1.91
N ASP A 47 -4.10 -8.16 -2.41
CA ASP A 47 -3.29 -9.21 -1.82
C ASP A 47 -1.87 -9.15 -2.42
N ILE A 48 -0.86 -9.15 -1.56
CA ILE A 48 0.54 -9.06 -1.97
C ILE A 48 1.05 -10.47 -2.22
N VAL A 49 1.50 -10.72 -3.45
CA VAL A 49 2.00 -12.03 -3.87
C VAL A 49 3.48 -12.15 -3.53
N ARG A 50 4.28 -11.14 -3.90
CA ARG A 50 5.72 -11.10 -3.63
C ARG A 50 6.28 -9.69 -3.72
N VAL A 51 7.45 -9.50 -3.12
CA VAL A 51 8.29 -8.31 -3.33
C VAL A 51 9.47 -8.74 -4.20
N THR A 52 9.73 -8.03 -5.30
CA THR A 52 10.85 -8.32 -6.21
C THR A 52 12.17 -7.88 -5.60
N HIS A 53 13.30 -8.38 -6.14
CA HIS A 53 14.64 -7.94 -5.70
C HIS A 53 14.89 -6.43 -5.90
N ASN A 54 14.16 -5.79 -6.80
CA ASN A 54 14.25 -4.36 -7.07
C ASN A 54 13.36 -3.52 -6.10
N GLY A 55 12.67 -4.17 -5.16
CA GLY A 55 11.78 -3.52 -4.20
C GLY A 55 10.38 -3.21 -4.74
N GLU A 56 10.04 -3.70 -5.93
CA GLU A 56 8.68 -3.57 -6.48
C GLU A 56 7.76 -4.60 -5.85
N ILE A 57 6.48 -4.26 -5.72
CA ILE A 57 5.50 -5.12 -5.06
C ILE A 57 4.59 -5.70 -6.13
N VAL A 58 4.48 -7.02 -6.16
CA VAL A 58 3.55 -7.72 -7.03
C VAL A 58 2.25 -7.95 -6.27
N CYS A 59 1.19 -7.33 -6.75
CA CYS A 59 -0.15 -7.45 -6.21
C CYS A 59 -1.01 -8.29 -7.16
N TYR A 60 -1.93 -9.07 -6.60
CA TYR A 60 -2.91 -9.80 -7.39
C TYR A 60 -4.20 -8.98 -7.56
N ASP A 61 -4.63 -8.80 -8.80
CA ASP A 61 -5.90 -8.17 -9.15
C ASP A 61 -6.99 -9.21 -9.35
N LYS A 62 -7.94 -9.27 -8.42
CA LYS A 62 -9.09 -10.17 -8.52
C LYS A 62 -10.08 -9.80 -9.62
N VAL A 63 -10.12 -8.53 -10.03
CA VAL A 63 -11.07 -8.06 -11.06
C VAL A 63 -10.61 -8.49 -12.45
N ARG A 64 -9.29 -8.48 -12.67
CA ARG A 64 -8.68 -8.83 -13.96
C ARG A 64 -8.00 -10.19 -13.99
N ASP A 65 -8.00 -10.89 -12.86
CA ASP A 65 -7.35 -12.20 -12.66
C ASP A 65 -5.88 -12.20 -13.12
N MET A 66 -5.12 -11.20 -12.68
CA MET A 66 -3.72 -11.02 -13.11
C MET A 66 -2.83 -10.40 -12.04
N ASN A 67 -1.54 -10.66 -12.13
CA ASN A 67 -0.52 -10.03 -11.29
C ASN A 67 -0.11 -8.67 -11.88
N GLN A 68 -0.04 -7.65 -11.04
CA GLN A 68 0.40 -6.31 -11.40
C GLN A 68 1.58 -5.87 -10.55
N TYR A 69 2.50 -5.16 -11.19
CA TYR A 69 3.61 -4.50 -10.51
C TYR A 69 3.11 -3.15 -9.97
N VAL A 70 3.35 -2.92 -8.69
CA VAL A 70 2.99 -1.69 -7.99
C VAL A 70 4.27 -1.12 -7.38
N ASN A 71 4.45 0.19 -7.56
CA ASN A 71 5.57 0.88 -6.93
C ASN A 71 5.40 0.88 -5.40
N PRO A 72 6.44 0.61 -4.61
CA PRO A 72 6.35 0.64 -3.14
C PRO A 72 5.88 1.97 -2.56
N LYS A 73 6.05 3.09 -3.28
CA LYS A 73 5.53 4.40 -2.86
C LYS A 73 4.01 4.54 -3.03
N ASP A 74 3.42 3.72 -3.90
CA ASP A 74 2.00 3.78 -4.27
C ASP A 74 1.12 2.82 -3.46
N ILE A 75 1.70 2.07 -2.52
CA ILE A 75 0.98 1.10 -1.70
C ILE A 75 1.37 1.19 -0.23
N ALA A 76 0.36 1.19 0.64
CA ALA A 76 0.53 1.06 2.07
C ALA A 76 0.36 -0.40 2.48
N ILE A 77 1.46 -1.06 2.85
CA ILE A 77 1.46 -2.45 3.31
C ILE A 77 1.36 -2.48 4.83
N LYS A 78 0.61 -3.45 5.36
CA LYS A 78 0.66 -3.77 6.79
C LYS A 78 1.83 -4.72 7.06
N GLU A 79 2.84 -4.23 7.75
CA GLU A 79 3.93 -5.03 8.34
C GLU A 79 3.41 -6.05 9.35
#